data_AF-A0A9X1JYV5-F1
#
_entry.id   AF-A0A9X1JYV5-F1
#
_cell.length_a   1.000
_cell.length_b   1.000
_cell.length_c   1.000
_cell.angle_alpha   90.00
_cell.angle_beta   90.00
_cell.angle_gamma   90.00
#
_symmetry.space_group_name_H-M   'P 1'
#
loop_
_entity.id
_entity.type
_entity.pdbx_description
1 polymer ?
#
loop_
_entity_poly.entity_id
_entity_poly.type
_entity_poly.pdbx_seq_one_letter_code
_entity_poly.pdbx_strand_id
1 'polypeptide(L)'
;MFLANEIGKMYSEIESYNGDFGDPIVDTFSFDPWTYLERNDLSEFERRGVMVALLVILMTAIDNSTYEDALMSDWGIRALALMGSETVKVYPLFTDALKAFDQSEDEFLSALRTIYSEWVQPVTKG
;
A
#
# COMPACT_ATOMS: atom_id res chain seq x y z
N MET A 1 -10.42 14.84 -7.92
CA MET A 1 -9.40 15.47 -8.80
C MET A 1 -8.05 15.65 -8.09
N PHE A 2 -8.00 16.00 -6.80
CA PHE A 2 -6.73 16.06 -6.05
C PHE A 2 -6.13 14.67 -5.80
N LEU A 3 -6.91 13.71 -5.28
CA LEU A 3 -6.41 12.37 -4.91
C LEU A 3 -5.79 11.58 -6.08
N ALA A 4 -6.48 11.50 -7.22
CA ALA A 4 -5.96 10.78 -8.40
C ALA A 4 -4.59 11.31 -8.87
N ASN A 5 -4.35 12.62 -8.80
CA ASN A 5 -3.06 13.20 -9.17
C ASN A 5 -1.95 12.78 -8.20
N GLU A 6 -2.25 12.76 -6.90
CA GLU A 6 -1.28 12.35 -5.87
C GLU A 6 -0.94 10.85 -5.98
N ILE A 7 -1.94 10.01 -6.25
CA ILE A 7 -1.72 8.58 -6.52
C ILE A 7 -0.85 8.39 -7.78
N GLY A 8 -1.08 9.18 -8.83
CA GLY A 8 -0.27 9.13 -10.05
C GLY A 8 1.20 9.50 -9.81
N LYS A 9 1.47 10.49 -8.95
CA LYS A 9 2.83 10.83 -8.51
C LYS A 9 3.46 9.69 -7.73
N MET A 10 2.77 9.16 -6.74
CA MET A 10 3.23 8.01 -5.95
C MET A 10 3.61 6.82 -6.85
N TYR A 11 2.76 6.43 -7.79
CA TYR A 11 3.07 5.33 -8.73
C TYR A 11 4.32 5.62 -9.56
N SER A 12 4.46 6.87 -10.03
CA SER A 12 5.63 7.29 -10.82
C SER A 12 6.93 7.25 -9.99
N GLU A 13 6.84 7.56 -8.70
CA GLU A 13 7.98 7.47 -7.78
C GLU A 13 8.33 6.00 -7.51
N ILE A 14 7.36 5.14 -7.19
CA ILE A 14 7.58 3.68 -7.02
C ILE A 14 8.28 3.08 -8.25
N GLU A 15 7.83 3.42 -9.47
CA GLU A 15 8.50 2.96 -10.71
C GLU A 15 9.92 3.51 -10.83
N SER A 16 10.16 4.76 -10.46
CA SER A 16 11.49 5.38 -10.49
C SER A 16 12.47 4.70 -9.53
N TYR A 17 11.96 4.16 -8.42
CA TYR A 17 12.71 3.32 -7.48
C TYR A 17 12.70 1.83 -7.85
N ASN A 18 12.32 1.48 -9.09
CA ASN A 18 12.30 0.11 -9.62
C ASN A 18 11.41 -0.87 -8.81
N GLY A 19 10.27 -0.39 -8.32
CA GLY A 19 9.32 -1.19 -7.55
C GLY A 19 9.68 -1.34 -6.08
N ASP A 20 10.59 -0.51 -5.58
CA ASP A 20 10.85 -0.40 -4.14
C ASP A 20 9.73 0.39 -3.47
N PHE A 21 9.25 -0.12 -2.35
CA PHE A 21 8.21 0.52 -1.52
C PHE A 21 8.93 1.01 -0.27
N GLY A 22 8.92 2.30 0.03
CA GLY A 22 9.68 2.79 1.19
C GLY A 22 9.90 4.29 1.18
N ASP A 23 10.78 4.76 2.05
CA ASP A 23 11.04 6.19 2.27
C ASP A 23 12.13 6.71 1.29
N PRO A 24 11.70 7.23 0.13
CA PRO A 24 11.18 8.60 0.07
C PRO A 24 9.77 8.73 -0.49
N ILE A 25 9.09 7.61 -0.76
CA ILE A 25 7.75 7.59 -1.38
C ILE A 25 6.67 7.97 -0.36
N VAL A 26 6.84 7.65 0.93
CA VAL A 26 5.86 8.02 1.97
C VAL A 26 5.82 9.52 2.22
N ASP A 27 6.97 10.18 2.18
CA ASP A 27 7.08 11.64 2.33
C ASP A 27 6.35 12.42 1.22
N THR A 28 5.95 11.77 0.12
CA THR A 28 5.19 12.40 -0.98
C THR A 28 3.67 12.25 -0.85
N PHE A 29 3.19 11.53 0.17
CA PHE A 29 1.76 11.40 0.42
C PHE A 29 1.19 12.67 1.05
N SER A 30 0.45 13.44 0.25
CA SER A 30 -0.34 14.55 0.78
C SER A 30 -1.72 14.12 1.31
N PHE A 31 -2.00 12.82 1.35
CA PHE A 31 -3.27 12.25 1.82
C PHE A 31 -3.05 11.10 2.80
N ASP A 32 -3.94 10.95 3.78
CA ASP A 32 -3.96 9.81 4.70
C ASP A 32 -4.82 8.68 4.09
N PRO A 33 -4.22 7.57 3.63
CA PRO A 33 -4.97 6.48 2.98
C PRO A 33 -6.04 5.86 3.88
N TRP A 34 -5.88 5.92 5.21
CA TRP A 34 -6.87 5.39 6.14
C TRP A 34 -8.23 6.08 5.99
N THR A 35 -8.22 7.40 5.80
CA THR A 35 -9.43 8.20 5.64
C THR A 35 -10.19 7.92 4.33
N TYR A 36 -9.55 7.24 3.37
CA TYR A 36 -10.10 6.96 2.06
C TYR A 36 -10.53 5.50 1.86
N LEU A 37 -9.99 4.55 2.64
CA LEU A 37 -10.27 3.12 2.45
C LEU A 37 -11.76 2.75 2.45
N GLU A 38 -12.54 3.34 3.35
CA GLU A 38 -13.96 3.04 3.51
C GLU A 38 -14.87 3.90 2.63
N ARG A 39 -14.30 4.82 1.84
CA ARG A 39 -15.09 5.67 0.95
C ARG A 39 -15.66 4.87 -0.21
N ASN A 40 -16.94 5.05 -0.48
CA ASN A 40 -17.64 4.37 -1.57
C ASN A 40 -17.62 5.15 -2.90
N ASP A 41 -17.15 6.39 -2.89
CA ASP A 41 -17.14 7.29 -4.05
C ASP A 41 -15.81 7.31 -4.82
N LEU A 42 -14.87 6.42 -4.46
CA LEU A 42 -13.59 6.30 -5.15
C LEU A 42 -13.73 5.51 -6.46
N SER A 43 -13.05 6.01 -7.50
CA SER A 43 -12.79 5.22 -8.70
C SER A 43 -11.91 4.01 -8.38
N GLU A 44 -11.91 2.99 -9.25
CA GLU A 44 -11.07 1.81 -9.10
C GLU A 44 -9.56 2.17 -9.03
N PHE A 45 -9.14 3.15 -9.84
CA PHE A 45 -7.78 3.68 -9.80
C PHE A 45 -7.45 4.30 -8.44
N GLU A 46 -8.31 5.17 -7.92
CA GLU A 46 -8.10 5.83 -6.63
C GLU A 46 -8.09 4.81 -5.49
N ARG A 47 -8.98 3.81 -5.53
CA ARG A 47 -9.08 2.79 -4.49
C ARG A 47 -7.83 1.91 -4.43
N ARG A 48 -7.33 1.45 -5.59
CA ARG A 48 -6.05 0.72 -5.64
C ARG A 48 -4.89 1.57 -5.17
N GLY A 49 -4.85 2.85 -5.56
CA GLY A 49 -3.81 3.76 -5.11
C GLY A 49 -3.81 3.97 -3.60
N VAL A 50 -4.99 4.13 -2.98
CA VAL A 50 -5.12 4.21 -1.51
C VAL A 50 -4.60 2.93 -0.83
N MET A 51 -4.90 1.77 -1.39
CA MET A 51 -4.40 0.48 -0.90
C MET A 51 -2.88 0.37 -1.03
N VAL A 52 -2.32 0.76 -2.18
CA VAL A 52 -0.87 0.80 -2.40
C VAL A 52 -0.20 1.75 -1.41
N ALA A 53 -0.73 2.96 -1.22
CA ALA A 53 -0.20 3.92 -0.26
C ALA A 53 -0.12 3.35 1.16
N LEU A 54 -1.15 2.59 1.60
CA LEU A 54 -1.09 1.90 2.88
C LEU A 54 0.03 0.86 2.94
N LEU A 55 0.22 0.06 1.89
CA LEU A 55 1.30 -0.92 1.83
C LEU A 55 2.69 -0.25 1.88
N VAL A 56 2.86 0.89 1.19
CA VAL A 56 4.10 1.69 1.28
C VAL A 56 4.33 2.16 2.72
N ILE A 57 3.31 2.67 3.41
CA ILE A 57 3.43 3.09 4.83
C ILE A 57 3.89 1.93 5.71
N LEU A 58 3.36 0.72 5.51
CA LEU A 58 3.80 -0.46 6.26
C LEU A 58 5.25 -0.81 5.98
N MET A 59 5.68 -0.76 4.71
CA MET A 59 7.06 -1.04 4.34
C MET A 59 8.02 0.02 4.93
N THR A 60 7.67 1.30 4.87
CA THR A 60 8.43 2.37 5.53
C THR A 60 8.49 2.20 7.05
N ALA A 61 7.44 1.67 7.68
CA ALA A 61 7.49 1.34 9.10
C ALA A 61 8.52 0.22 9.39
N ILE A 62 8.59 -0.80 8.53
CA ILE A 62 9.62 -1.85 8.60
C ILE A 62 11.01 -1.24 8.40
N ASP A 63 11.23 -0.46 7.34
CA ASP A 63 12.53 0.16 7.02
C ASP A 63 13.08 1.05 8.14
N ASN A 64 12.19 1.79 8.80
CA ASN A 64 12.54 2.70 9.89
C ASN A 64 12.65 2.02 11.26
N SER A 65 12.31 0.73 11.37
CA SER A 65 12.32 -0.01 12.63
C SER A 65 12.67 -1.48 12.43
N THR A 66 12.03 -2.38 13.18
CA THR A 66 12.08 -3.82 12.96
C THR A 66 10.72 -4.29 12.45
N TYR A 67 10.67 -5.43 11.76
CA TYR A 67 9.40 -6.02 11.36
C TYR A 67 8.43 -6.23 12.54
N GLU A 68 8.95 -6.68 13.69
CA GLU A 68 8.15 -6.86 14.90
C GLU A 68 7.62 -5.54 15.46
N ASP A 69 8.42 -4.47 15.45
CA ASP A 69 7.97 -3.14 15.88
C ASP A 69 6.93 -2.56 14.90
N ALA A 70 7.12 -2.78 13.59
CA ALA A 70 6.17 -2.34 12.56
C ALA A 70 4.81 -3.05 12.70
N LEU A 71 4.80 -4.36 12.97
CA LEU A 71 3.59 -5.13 13.27
C LEU A 71 2.82 -4.57 14.47
N MET A 72 3.55 -4.17 15.52
CA MET A 72 2.98 -3.65 16.77
C MET A 72 2.68 -2.14 16.71
N SER A 73 3.04 -1.46 15.63
CA SER A 73 2.74 -0.05 15.41
C SER A 73 1.25 0.20 15.20
N ASP A 74 0.82 1.46 15.36
CA ASP A 74 -0.56 1.87 15.06
C ASP A 74 -0.99 1.48 13.63
N TRP A 75 -0.06 1.56 12.67
CA TRP A 75 -0.31 1.18 11.28
C TRP A 75 -0.42 -0.34 11.10
N GLY A 76 0.47 -1.11 11.74
CA GLY A 76 0.43 -2.57 11.71
C GLY A 76 -0.86 -3.12 12.29
N ILE A 77 -1.25 -2.66 13.50
CA ILE A 77 -2.49 -3.07 14.15
C ILE A 77 -3.72 -2.76 13.28
N ARG A 78 -3.77 -1.57 12.69
CA ARG A 78 -4.87 -1.15 11.80
C ARG A 78 -4.92 -1.99 10.52
N ALA A 79 -3.77 -2.28 9.92
CA ALA A 79 -3.66 -3.11 8.73
C ALA A 79 -4.15 -4.54 8.98
N LEU A 80 -3.80 -5.14 10.13
CA LEU A 80 -4.29 -6.46 10.49
C LEU A 80 -5.79 -6.48 10.77
N ALA A 81 -6.33 -5.42 11.39
CA ALA A 81 -7.77 -5.27 11.59
C ALA A 81 -8.55 -5.16 10.26
N LEU A 82 -7.94 -4.57 9.21
CA LEU A 82 -8.57 -4.47 7.89
C LEU A 82 -8.85 -5.82 7.26
N MET A 83 -8.06 -6.87 7.54
CA MET A 83 -8.24 -8.19 6.91
C MET A 83 -9.65 -8.76 7.14
N GLY A 84 -10.33 -8.36 8.22
CA GLY A 84 -11.71 -8.75 8.51
C GLY A 84 -12.77 -8.00 7.69
N SER A 85 -12.42 -6.87 7.08
CA SER A 85 -13.32 -5.96 6.37
C SER A 85 -13.77 -6.50 5.02
N GLU A 86 -15.06 -6.41 4.73
CA GLU A 86 -15.61 -6.74 3.39
C GLU A 86 -15.05 -5.82 2.30
N THR A 87 -14.68 -4.59 2.64
CA THR A 87 -14.14 -3.59 1.69
C THR A 87 -12.83 -4.06 1.06
N VAL A 88 -11.98 -4.76 1.81
CA VAL A 88 -10.68 -5.20 1.31
C VAL A 88 -10.74 -6.60 0.70
N LYS A 89 -11.67 -7.46 1.16
CA LYS A 89 -11.83 -8.84 0.67
C LYS A 89 -12.16 -8.93 -0.81
N VAL A 90 -12.81 -7.90 -1.38
CA VAL A 90 -13.07 -7.83 -2.82
C VAL A 90 -11.81 -7.52 -3.65
N TYR A 91 -10.68 -7.24 -2.98
CA TYR A 91 -9.36 -7.04 -3.56
C TYR A 91 -8.39 -8.14 -3.06
N PRO A 92 -8.38 -9.31 -3.71
CA PRO A 92 -7.59 -10.46 -3.24
C PRO A 92 -6.10 -10.14 -3.10
N LEU A 93 -5.51 -9.46 -4.08
CA LEU A 93 -4.08 -9.12 -4.07
C LEU A 93 -3.69 -8.26 -2.85
N PHE A 94 -4.50 -7.25 -2.52
CA PHE A 94 -4.25 -6.42 -1.34
C PHE A 94 -4.49 -7.20 -0.05
N THR A 95 -5.55 -8.00 0.02
CA THR A 95 -5.81 -8.87 1.17
C THR A 95 -4.68 -9.86 1.40
N ASP A 96 -4.13 -10.44 0.33
CA ASP A 96 -3.01 -11.38 0.42
C ASP A 96 -1.71 -10.68 0.82
N ALA A 97 -1.48 -9.43 0.38
CA ALA A 97 -0.38 -8.62 0.88
C ALA A 97 -0.49 -8.32 2.38
N LEU A 98 -1.69 -8.03 2.89
CA LEU A 98 -1.90 -7.84 4.34
C LEU A 98 -1.68 -9.14 5.13
N LYS A 99 -2.08 -10.30 4.60
CA LYS A 99 -1.76 -11.59 5.23
C LYS A 99 -0.27 -11.89 5.20
N ALA A 100 0.42 -11.54 4.13
CA ALA A 100 1.86 -11.71 4.01
C ALA A 100 2.59 -10.81 5.03
N PHE A 101 2.10 -9.59 5.23
CA PHE A 101 2.56 -8.68 6.28
C PHE A 101 2.39 -9.25 7.70
N ASP A 102 1.40 -10.11 7.96
CA ASP A 102 1.23 -10.80 9.25
C ASP A 102 2.20 -11.98 9.44
N GLN A 103 2.74 -12.53 8.34
CA GLN A 103 3.55 -13.75 8.33
C GLN A 103 5.04 -13.48 8.50
N SER A 104 5.62 -12.67 7.61
CA SER A 104 7.02 -12.27 7.68
C SER A 104 7.32 -11.10 6.75
N GLU A 105 8.45 -10.42 6.99
CA GLU A 105 8.99 -9.41 6.09
C GLU A 105 9.24 -9.95 4.67
N ASP A 106 9.83 -11.16 4.55
CA ASP A 106 10.12 -11.78 3.25
C ASP A 106 8.85 -12.06 2.42
N GLU A 107 7.81 -12.60 3.07
CA GLU A 107 6.51 -12.85 2.42
C GLU A 107 5.87 -11.53 2.01
N PHE A 108 5.96 -10.51 2.87
CA PHE A 108 5.44 -9.18 2.57
C PHE A 108 6.14 -8.56 1.35
N LEU A 109 7.47 -8.55 1.32
CA LEU A 109 8.26 -8.07 0.19
C LEU A 109 7.92 -8.81 -1.11
N SER A 110 7.70 -10.12 -1.03
CA SER A 110 7.23 -10.92 -2.17
C SER A 110 5.87 -10.45 -2.69
N ALA A 111 4.91 -10.22 -1.77
CA ALA A 111 3.58 -9.72 -2.13
C ALA A 111 3.63 -8.29 -2.71
N LEU A 112 4.49 -7.41 -2.20
CA LEU A 112 4.69 -6.06 -2.73
C LEU A 112 5.18 -6.09 -4.19
N ARG A 113 6.06 -7.03 -4.55
CA ARG A 113 6.49 -7.22 -5.94
C ARG A 113 5.34 -7.61 -6.86
N THR A 114 4.42 -8.44 -6.38
CA THR A 114 3.20 -8.78 -7.14
C THR A 114 2.27 -7.57 -7.29
N ILE A 115 2.09 -6.77 -6.23
CA ILE A 115 1.31 -5.52 -6.29
C ILE A 115 1.93 -4.56 -7.32
N TYR A 116 3.25 -4.41 -7.31
CA TYR A 116 3.94 -3.59 -8.28
C TYR A 116 3.68 -4.03 -9.72
N SER A 117 3.88 -5.31 -10.04
CA SER A 117 3.69 -5.82 -11.40
C SER A 117 2.25 -5.72 -11.90
N GLU A 118 1.28 -5.96 -11.01
CA GLU A 118 -0.13 -6.03 -11.38
C GLU A 118 -0.85 -4.68 -11.34
N TRP A 119 -0.47 -3.77 -10.43
CA TRP A 119 -1.24 -2.55 -10.17
C TRP A 119 -0.49 -1.26 -10.46
N VAL A 120 0.84 -1.21 -10.25
CA VAL A 120 1.63 0.02 -10.43
C VAL A 120 2.16 0.11 -11.85
N GLN A 121 2.91 -0.91 -12.28
CA GLN A 121 3.60 -0.94 -13.56
C GLN A 121 2.69 -0.76 -14.80
N PRO A 122 1.45 -1.32 -14.84
CA PRO A 122 0.56 -1.10 -15.98
C PRO A 122 0.09 0.35 -16.14
N VAL A 123 0.14 1.14 -15.07
CA VAL A 123 -0.30 2.54 -15.09
C VAL A 123 0.84 3.47 -15.50
N THR A 124 2.09 3.14 -15.15
CA THR A 124 3.28 3.96 -15.43
C THR A 124 3.84 3.72 -16.84
N LYS A 125 3.52 2.58 -17.47
CA LYS A 125 3.97 2.21 -18.82
C LYS A 125 2.91 2.40 -19.93
N GLY A 126 1.69 2.79 -19.57
CA GLY A 126 0.58 3.05 -20.49
C GLY A 126 0.40 4.54 -20.80
#